data_AF-A0AAW1BIS5-F1
#
_entry.id   AF-A0AAW1BIS5-F1
#
_cell.length_a   1.000
_cell.length_b   1.000
_cell.length_c   1.000
_cell.angle_alpha   90.00
_cell.angle_beta   90.00
_cell.angle_gamma   90.00
#
_symmetry.space_group_name_H-M   'P 1'
#
loop_
_entity.id
_entity.type
_entity.pdbx_description
1 polymer ?
#
loop_
_entity_poly.entity_id
_entity_poly.type
_entity_poly.pdbx_seq_one_letter_code
_entity_poly.pdbx_strand_id
1 'polypeptide(L)'
;MSDLPESLWAVPLSNLSLPGSHDAMTYCLDKESEVSANGSKLLQLLDKHMHCIVHPIILRWSITQDLTVLEQLDAGIRYFDFRIAHKSDDPSMKLYFVHMLYTTVEVEVVLWDILRWLKNHPWEVVVLAFRNFDGLDENHHNHLVSCIKKIFSSRLCPRNIVPTLWNMWSSGYQVILSYDKIEQLIKHSELWPEIPYWWGNKDTAQKLIEFLAKRKQSGRPDGLFRGWSYCYWWRRRRRKRACLASTHCKQSGELERAASAAPERMHGGFRRGIRNGKWIVKNTLLAIYHPK
;
A
#
# COMPACT_ATOMS: atom_id res chain seq x y z
N MET A 1 2.09 -14.37 9.04
CA MET A 1 1.30 -14.03 10.23
C MET A 1 1.12 -15.21 11.16
N SER A 2 1.04 -16.45 10.63
CA SER A 2 1.05 -17.70 11.41
C SER A 2 2.12 -17.79 12.49
N ASP A 3 3.30 -17.21 12.23
CA ASP A 3 4.47 -17.34 13.11
C ASP A 3 4.51 -16.32 14.25
N LEU A 4 3.48 -15.47 14.37
CA LEU A 4 3.36 -14.56 15.51
C LEU A 4 3.09 -15.37 16.78
N PRO A 5 3.63 -14.98 17.96
CA PRO A 5 3.34 -15.63 19.22
C PRO A 5 1.83 -15.68 19.52
N GLU A 6 1.36 -16.77 20.13
CA GLU A 6 -0.06 -17.00 20.44
C GLU A 6 -0.68 -15.86 21.28
N SER A 7 0.12 -15.23 22.16
CA SER A 7 -0.32 -14.08 22.95
C SER A 7 -0.78 -12.89 22.10
N LEU A 8 -0.32 -12.80 20.84
CA LEU A 8 -0.74 -11.77 19.89
C LEU A 8 -1.97 -12.18 19.06
N TRP A 9 -2.42 -13.42 19.12
CA TRP A 9 -3.52 -13.88 18.27
C TRP A 9 -4.87 -13.30 18.67
N ALA A 10 -5.06 -13.05 19.97
CA ALA A 10 -6.25 -12.42 20.53
C ALA A 10 -6.17 -10.88 20.52
N VAL A 11 -5.02 -10.31 20.18
CA VAL A 11 -4.86 -8.85 20.08
C VAL A 11 -5.60 -8.35 18.83
N PRO A 12 -6.37 -7.25 18.92
CA PRO A 12 -6.99 -6.65 17.74
C PRO A 12 -5.96 -6.43 16.63
N LEU A 13 -6.28 -6.77 15.38
CA LEU A 13 -5.41 -6.51 14.23
C LEU A 13 -5.08 -5.04 14.09
N SER A 14 -6.01 -4.18 14.50
CA SER A 14 -5.74 -2.76 14.60
C SER A 14 -4.57 -2.49 15.54
N ASN A 15 -4.25 -3.29 16.55
CA ASN A 15 -3.12 -3.16 17.48
C ASN A 15 -1.83 -3.88 17.04
N LEU A 16 -1.80 -4.54 15.87
CA LEU A 16 -0.61 -5.18 15.31
C LEU A 16 0.04 -4.35 14.21
N SER A 17 1.38 -4.27 14.17
CA SER A 17 2.11 -3.67 13.05
C SER A 17 2.00 -4.55 11.80
N LEU A 18 1.43 -4.00 10.73
CA LEU A 18 1.38 -4.64 9.42
C LEU A 18 2.26 -3.85 8.45
N PRO A 19 3.06 -4.47 7.60
CA PRO A 19 3.73 -3.73 6.52
C PRO A 19 2.73 -3.44 5.39
N GLY A 20 2.87 -2.28 4.74
CA GLY A 20 1.96 -1.81 3.70
C GLY A 20 2.66 -1.21 2.48
N SER A 21 1.90 -1.10 1.39
CA SER A 21 2.34 -0.45 0.16
C SER A 21 1.41 0.71 -0.20
N HIS A 22 2.00 1.90 -0.37
CA HIS A 22 1.33 3.07 -0.93
C HIS A 22 1.35 3.03 -2.45
N ASP A 23 0.22 3.38 -3.06
CA ASP A 23 0.00 3.30 -4.49
C ASP A 23 0.49 1.95 -5.04
N ALA A 24 -0.01 0.86 -4.46
CA ALA A 24 0.60 -0.46 -4.53
C ALA A 24 0.70 -1.05 -5.95
N MET A 25 -0.12 -0.53 -6.86
CA MET A 25 -0.26 -1.02 -8.23
C MET A 25 0.58 -0.24 -9.26
N THR A 26 1.42 0.69 -8.81
CA THR A 26 2.20 1.54 -9.73
C THR A 26 3.33 0.83 -10.47
N TYR A 27 3.60 -0.45 -10.17
CA TYR A 27 4.54 -1.28 -10.92
C TYR A 27 4.06 -1.61 -12.34
N CYS A 28 2.74 -1.54 -12.60
CA CYS A 28 2.12 -1.85 -13.90
C CYS A 28 1.40 -0.65 -14.52
N LEU A 29 1.92 0.57 -14.30
CA LEU A 29 1.43 1.76 -15.01
C LEU A 29 1.61 1.61 -16.52
N ASP A 30 0.56 1.95 -17.24
CA ASP A 30 0.54 2.05 -18.69
C ASP A 30 1.25 3.34 -19.12
N LYS A 31 2.40 3.16 -19.76
CA LYS A 31 3.30 4.24 -20.18
C LYS A 31 2.76 5.04 -21.35
N GLU A 32 1.73 4.53 -22.01
CA GLU A 32 1.08 5.19 -23.13
C GLU A 32 -0.32 5.70 -22.74
N SER A 33 -0.74 5.48 -21.48
CA SER A 33 -2.05 5.96 -21.02
C SER A 33 -2.08 7.47 -20.88
N GLU A 34 -3.27 8.05 -21.06
CA GLU A 34 -3.46 9.47 -20.80
C GLU A 34 -3.29 9.80 -19.30
N VAL A 35 -2.94 11.06 -19.02
CA VAL A 35 -2.92 11.58 -17.65
C VAL A 35 -4.34 11.58 -17.08
N SER A 36 -4.52 10.98 -15.90
CA SER A 36 -5.83 10.79 -15.28
C SER A 36 -6.55 12.11 -15.02
N ALA A 37 -7.89 12.04 -15.00
CA ALA A 37 -8.75 13.20 -14.83
C ALA A 37 -8.56 13.89 -13.47
N ASN A 38 -8.26 13.13 -12.42
CA ASN A 38 -7.87 13.66 -11.10
C ASN A 38 -6.47 14.28 -11.05
N GLY A 39 -5.68 14.19 -12.13
CA GLY A 39 -4.44 14.95 -12.29
C GLY A 39 -4.69 16.46 -12.40
N SER A 40 -3.62 17.25 -12.29
CA SER A 40 -3.72 18.69 -12.52
C SER A 40 -4.11 18.97 -13.98
N LYS A 41 -5.13 19.79 -14.23
CA LYS A 41 -5.50 20.26 -15.59
C LYS A 41 -4.31 20.86 -16.34
N LEU A 42 -3.41 21.52 -15.60
CA LEU A 42 -2.17 22.03 -16.16
C LEU A 42 -1.24 20.89 -16.60
N LEU A 43 -1.11 19.83 -15.80
CA LEU A 43 -0.31 18.67 -16.19
C LEU A 43 -0.91 17.95 -17.41
N GLN A 44 -2.22 17.79 -17.48
CA GLN A 44 -2.89 17.23 -18.66
C GLN A 44 -2.63 18.09 -19.91
N LEU A 45 -2.74 19.41 -19.78
CA LEU A 45 -2.46 20.35 -20.88
C LEU A 45 -0.99 20.29 -21.31
N LEU A 46 -0.06 20.28 -20.36
CA LEU A 46 1.38 20.19 -20.62
C LEU A 46 1.74 18.86 -21.28
N ASP A 47 1.15 17.75 -20.82
CA ASP A 47 1.36 16.45 -21.44
C ASP A 47 0.83 16.42 -22.87
N LYS A 48 -0.36 16.98 -23.12
CA LYS A 48 -0.94 17.08 -24.47
C LYS A 48 -0.05 17.84 -25.46
N HIS A 49 0.62 18.90 -25.03
CA HIS A 49 1.44 19.75 -25.91
C HIS A 49 2.93 19.39 -25.93
N MET A 50 3.45 18.76 -24.87
CA MET A 50 4.87 18.43 -24.72
C MET A 50 5.06 16.97 -24.28
N HIS A 51 4.26 16.06 -24.83
CA HIS A 51 4.17 14.65 -24.42
C HIS A 51 5.53 13.97 -24.29
N CYS A 52 6.40 14.07 -25.31
CA CYS A 52 7.73 13.44 -25.30
C CYS A 52 8.66 13.92 -24.16
N ILE A 53 8.37 15.08 -23.55
CA ILE A 53 9.16 15.67 -22.47
C ILE A 53 8.48 15.45 -21.12
N VAL A 54 7.18 15.73 -21.06
CA VAL A 54 6.39 15.75 -19.82
C VAL A 54 5.98 14.34 -19.41
N HIS A 55 5.58 13.49 -20.36
CA HIS A 55 5.07 12.16 -20.06
C HIS A 55 6.10 11.26 -19.35
N PRO A 56 7.37 11.18 -19.80
CA PRO A 56 8.39 10.40 -19.09
C PRO A 56 8.69 10.93 -17.69
N ILE A 57 8.49 12.24 -17.47
CA ILE A 57 8.60 12.83 -16.14
C ILE A 57 7.42 12.35 -15.29
N ILE A 58 6.17 12.56 -15.73
CA ILE A 58 4.97 12.11 -15.02
C ILE A 58 5.09 10.65 -14.63
N LEU A 59 5.38 9.75 -15.59
CA LEU A 59 5.57 8.33 -15.33
C LEU A 59 6.59 8.06 -14.23
N ARG A 60 7.74 8.74 -14.25
CA ARG A 60 8.78 8.56 -13.23
C ARG A 60 8.33 9.01 -11.85
N TRP A 61 7.47 10.03 -11.77
CA TRP A 61 6.93 10.53 -10.52
C TRP A 61 5.74 9.71 -10.00
N SER A 62 5.07 8.97 -10.89
CA SER A 62 3.96 8.09 -10.56
C SER A 62 4.36 6.73 -10.00
N ILE A 63 5.59 6.28 -10.19
CA ILE A 63 6.02 4.93 -9.76
C ILE A 63 6.47 4.96 -8.29
N THR A 64 5.77 4.21 -7.43
CA THR A 64 6.14 3.95 -6.04
C THR A 64 6.61 2.51 -5.83
N GLN A 65 6.06 1.54 -6.58
CA GLN A 65 6.37 0.12 -6.44
C GLN A 65 7.12 -0.45 -7.65
N ASP A 66 8.12 -1.28 -7.37
CA ASP A 66 8.84 -2.08 -8.37
C ASP A 66 8.33 -3.54 -8.43
N LEU A 67 7.69 -4.03 -7.36
CA LEU A 67 7.26 -5.41 -7.21
C LEU A 67 5.79 -5.57 -7.59
N THR A 68 5.44 -6.69 -8.19
CA THR A 68 4.06 -7.07 -8.45
C THR A 68 3.27 -7.25 -7.15
N VAL A 69 1.94 -7.26 -7.24
CA VAL A 69 1.08 -7.45 -6.05
C VAL A 69 1.36 -8.77 -5.32
N LEU A 70 1.64 -9.85 -6.07
CA LEU A 70 1.96 -11.16 -5.51
C LEU A 70 3.35 -11.16 -4.85
N GLU A 71 4.34 -10.56 -5.50
CA GLU A 71 5.68 -10.41 -4.91
C GLU A 71 5.66 -9.53 -3.65
N GLN A 72 4.80 -8.51 -3.60
CA GLN A 72 4.58 -7.71 -2.39
C GLN A 72 3.98 -8.56 -1.27
N LEU A 73 2.98 -9.40 -1.56
CA LEU A 73 2.41 -10.34 -0.59
C LEU A 73 3.49 -11.32 -0.08
N ASP A 74 4.30 -11.89 -0.96
CA ASP A 74 5.40 -12.79 -0.60
C ASP A 74 6.49 -12.09 0.21
N ALA A 75 6.75 -10.80 -0.06
CA ALA A 75 7.65 -9.96 0.73
C ALA A 75 7.08 -9.55 2.10
N GLY A 76 5.86 -9.97 2.43
CA GLY A 76 5.23 -9.78 3.72
C GLY A 76 4.24 -8.63 3.80
N ILE A 77 3.99 -7.87 2.72
CA ILE A 77 3.00 -6.78 2.71
C ILE A 77 1.60 -7.32 3.03
N ARG A 78 0.90 -6.69 3.98
CA ARG A 78 -0.48 -7.05 4.38
C ARG A 78 -1.46 -5.88 4.31
N TYR A 79 -1.01 -4.69 3.94
CA TYR A 79 -1.85 -3.53 3.69
C TYR A 79 -1.60 -2.99 2.28
N PHE A 80 -2.64 -2.85 1.47
CA PHE A 80 -2.53 -2.34 0.11
C PHE A 80 -3.37 -1.08 -0.07
N ASP A 81 -2.72 0.00 -0.51
CA ASP A 81 -3.40 1.20 -0.96
C ASP A 81 -3.76 1.08 -2.46
N PHE A 82 -5.05 0.95 -2.73
CA PHE A 82 -5.63 0.81 -4.06
C PHE A 82 -6.43 2.05 -4.43
N ARG A 83 -5.86 2.81 -5.36
CA ARG A 83 -6.53 3.94 -6.01
C ARG A 83 -7.16 3.48 -7.30
N ILE A 84 -8.46 3.69 -7.45
CA ILE A 84 -9.26 3.05 -8.51
C ILE A 84 -9.84 4.09 -9.44
N ALA A 85 -9.80 3.82 -10.73
CA ALA A 85 -10.33 4.68 -11.76
C ALA A 85 -11.12 3.93 -12.81
N HIS A 86 -12.07 4.64 -13.41
CA HIS A 86 -12.65 4.33 -14.69
C HIS A 86 -12.08 5.30 -15.73
N LYS A 87 -11.75 4.81 -16.92
CA LYS A 87 -11.22 5.65 -18.01
C LYS A 87 -12.39 6.32 -18.73
N SER A 88 -12.35 7.65 -18.87
CA SER A 88 -13.48 8.41 -19.42
C SER A 88 -13.92 8.02 -20.83
N ASP A 89 -13.03 7.41 -21.62
CA ASP A 89 -13.27 6.95 -22.98
C ASP A 89 -13.63 5.46 -23.08
N ASP A 90 -13.62 4.72 -21.96
CA ASP A 90 -13.95 3.29 -21.92
C ASP A 90 -15.47 3.12 -21.71
N PRO A 91 -16.25 2.68 -22.71
CA PRO A 91 -17.69 2.50 -22.57
C PRO A 91 -18.07 1.27 -21.72
N SER A 92 -17.09 0.47 -21.29
CA SER A 92 -17.31 -0.70 -20.46
C SER A 92 -17.28 -0.37 -18.96
N MET A 93 -17.61 -1.36 -18.12
CA MET A 93 -17.52 -1.25 -16.66
C MET A 93 -16.12 -1.53 -16.11
N LYS A 94 -15.10 -1.60 -16.97
CA LYS A 94 -13.73 -1.94 -16.56
C LYS A 94 -13.16 -0.88 -15.63
N LEU A 95 -12.49 -1.36 -14.60
CA LEU A 95 -11.84 -0.52 -13.61
C LEU A 95 -10.35 -0.81 -13.59
N TYR A 96 -9.56 0.24 -13.44
CA TYR A 96 -8.11 0.20 -13.42
C TYR A 96 -7.61 0.81 -12.11
N PHE A 97 -6.37 0.54 -11.75
CA PHE A 97 -5.69 1.33 -10.73
C PHE A 97 -5.09 2.60 -11.34
N VAL A 98 -4.95 3.65 -10.53
CA VAL A 98 -4.47 4.96 -11.01
C VAL A 98 -3.48 5.61 -10.06
N HIS A 99 -2.42 6.20 -10.61
CA HIS A 99 -1.65 7.24 -9.94
C HIS A 99 -1.05 8.21 -10.98
N MET A 100 -1.78 9.28 -11.27
CA MET A 100 -1.56 10.19 -12.43
C MET A 100 -1.68 9.53 -13.80
N LEU A 101 -1.30 8.26 -13.93
CA LEU A 101 -1.47 7.39 -15.10
C LEU A 101 -2.27 6.16 -14.69
N TYR A 102 -2.90 5.52 -15.67
CA TYR A 102 -3.66 4.30 -15.46
C TYR A 102 -2.75 3.08 -15.49
N THR A 103 -3.21 1.98 -14.91
CA THR A 103 -2.53 0.68 -15.02
C THR A 103 -2.95 -0.07 -16.27
N THR A 104 -2.08 -0.96 -16.76
CA THR A 104 -2.41 -1.90 -17.86
C THR A 104 -3.30 -3.05 -17.39
N VAL A 105 -3.38 -3.27 -16.07
CA VAL A 105 -4.07 -4.41 -15.46
C VAL A 105 -5.37 -3.94 -14.80
N GLU A 106 -6.44 -4.68 -15.06
CA GLU A 106 -7.76 -4.40 -14.49
C GLU A 106 -7.84 -4.78 -12.99
N VAL A 107 -8.66 -4.05 -12.23
CA VAL A 107 -8.86 -4.28 -10.80
C VAL A 107 -9.30 -5.70 -10.50
N GLU A 108 -10.29 -6.22 -11.24
CA GLU A 108 -10.83 -7.57 -11.03
C GLU A 108 -9.74 -8.66 -11.17
N VAL A 109 -8.84 -8.53 -12.15
CA VAL A 109 -7.72 -9.48 -12.35
C VAL A 109 -6.85 -9.56 -11.10
N VAL A 110 -6.50 -8.42 -10.53
CA VAL A 110 -5.66 -8.32 -9.34
C VAL A 110 -6.37 -8.89 -8.11
N LEU A 111 -7.68 -8.66 -7.96
CA LEU A 111 -8.45 -9.26 -6.86
C LEU A 111 -8.50 -10.79 -6.96
N TRP A 112 -8.60 -11.34 -8.17
CA TRP A 112 -8.47 -12.79 -8.39
C TRP A 112 -7.07 -13.31 -8.08
N ASP A 113 -6.01 -12.58 -8.42
CA ASP A 113 -4.64 -12.94 -8.06
C ASP A 113 -4.46 -12.98 -6.54
N ILE A 114 -4.94 -11.96 -5.82
CA ILE A 114 -4.90 -11.91 -4.35
C ILE A 114 -5.69 -13.07 -3.75
N LEU A 115 -6.89 -13.37 -4.25
CA LEU A 115 -7.67 -14.52 -3.78
C LEU A 115 -6.90 -15.85 -3.97
N ARG A 116 -6.28 -16.04 -5.14
CA ARG A 116 -5.48 -17.24 -5.42
C ARG A 116 -4.32 -17.36 -4.44
N TRP A 117 -3.65 -16.26 -4.13
CA TRP A 117 -2.61 -16.23 -3.11
C TRP A 117 -3.15 -16.57 -1.71
N LEU A 118 -4.27 -15.97 -1.30
CA LEU A 118 -4.89 -16.21 0.01
C LEU A 118 -5.35 -17.66 0.19
N LYS A 119 -5.79 -18.33 -0.87
CA LYS A 119 -6.13 -19.76 -0.84
C LYS A 119 -4.93 -20.65 -0.49
N ASN A 120 -3.74 -20.27 -0.92
CA ASN A 120 -2.50 -20.98 -0.62
C ASN A 120 -1.88 -20.56 0.73
N HIS A 121 -2.40 -19.50 1.35
CA HIS A 121 -1.88 -18.92 2.59
C HIS A 121 -3.03 -18.71 3.60
N PRO A 122 -3.65 -19.78 4.12
CA PRO A 122 -4.90 -19.71 4.89
C PRO A 122 -4.80 -18.91 6.20
N TRP A 123 -3.60 -18.76 6.75
CA TRP A 123 -3.33 -18.04 8.00
C TRP A 123 -2.97 -16.56 7.80
N GLU A 124 -2.99 -16.09 6.55
CA GLU A 124 -2.68 -14.70 6.24
C GLU A 124 -3.97 -13.87 6.09
N VAL A 125 -3.89 -12.63 6.58
CA VAL A 125 -4.96 -11.64 6.50
C VAL A 125 -4.44 -10.41 5.79
N VAL A 126 -5.20 -9.90 4.82
CA VAL A 126 -4.86 -8.69 4.06
C VAL A 126 -5.89 -7.59 4.31
N VAL A 127 -5.40 -6.36 4.38
CA VAL A 127 -6.19 -5.14 4.42
C VAL A 127 -6.08 -4.47 3.05
N LEU A 128 -7.19 -4.40 2.33
CA LEU A 128 -7.25 -3.75 1.02
C LEU A 128 -8.00 -2.42 1.19
N ALA A 129 -7.32 -1.30 0.91
CA ALA A 129 -7.89 0.03 1.04
C ALA A 129 -8.22 0.61 -0.33
N PHE A 130 -9.51 0.65 -0.65
CA PHE A 130 -10.05 1.16 -1.89
C PHE A 130 -10.42 2.63 -1.69
N ARG A 131 -9.67 3.53 -2.32
CA ARG A 131 -9.78 4.97 -2.10
C ARG A 131 -9.52 5.77 -3.37
N ASN A 132 -9.65 7.10 -3.28
CA ASN A 132 -9.32 8.02 -4.38
C ASN A 132 -9.97 7.62 -5.71
N PHE A 133 -11.27 7.35 -5.68
CA PHE A 133 -12.02 6.93 -6.87
C PHE A 133 -12.00 8.05 -7.95
N ASP A 134 -11.56 7.74 -9.16
CA ASP A 134 -11.48 8.66 -10.30
C ASP A 134 -12.43 8.22 -11.42
N GLY A 135 -13.42 9.04 -11.76
CA GLY A 135 -14.36 8.73 -12.86
C GLY A 135 -15.41 7.65 -12.56
N LEU A 136 -15.53 7.16 -11.32
CA LEU A 136 -16.57 6.17 -10.97
C LEU A 136 -17.92 6.85 -10.70
N ASP A 137 -18.96 6.40 -11.39
CA ASP A 137 -20.36 6.68 -11.05
C ASP A 137 -20.94 5.59 -10.11
N GLU A 138 -22.23 5.70 -9.80
CA GLU A 138 -22.92 4.72 -8.93
C GLU A 138 -22.94 3.30 -9.52
N ASN A 139 -23.06 3.14 -10.85
CA ASN A 139 -23.02 1.84 -11.50
C ASN A 139 -21.64 1.20 -11.37
N HIS A 140 -20.58 2.00 -11.50
CA HIS A 140 -19.20 1.52 -11.31
C HIS A 140 -18.95 1.08 -9.88
N HIS A 141 -19.43 1.84 -8.89
CA HIS A 141 -19.33 1.45 -7.49
C HIS A 141 -20.09 0.14 -7.22
N ASN A 142 -21.33 0.02 -7.71
CA ASN A 142 -22.13 -1.19 -7.54
C ASN A 142 -21.47 -2.41 -8.22
N HIS A 143 -20.93 -2.22 -9.42
CA HIS A 143 -20.17 -3.25 -10.13
C HIS A 143 -18.94 -3.70 -9.33
N LEU A 144 -18.13 -2.76 -8.86
CA LEU A 144 -16.93 -3.05 -8.07
C LEU A 144 -17.24 -3.84 -6.80
N VAL A 145 -18.24 -3.40 -6.03
CA VAL A 145 -18.65 -4.10 -4.80
C VAL A 145 -19.19 -5.49 -5.12
N SER A 146 -19.97 -5.64 -6.20
CA SER A 146 -20.44 -6.95 -6.65
C SER A 146 -19.28 -7.89 -7.00
N CYS A 147 -18.28 -7.42 -7.75
CA CYS A 147 -17.09 -8.20 -8.08
C CYS A 147 -16.32 -8.62 -6.83
N ILE A 148 -16.07 -7.69 -5.91
CA ILE A 148 -15.42 -7.97 -4.62
C ILE A 148 -16.16 -9.08 -3.85
N LYS A 149 -17.48 -8.95 -3.71
CA LYS A 149 -18.30 -9.93 -2.98
C LYS A 149 -18.30 -11.29 -3.65
N LYS A 150 -18.32 -11.33 -4.99
CA LYS A 150 -18.19 -12.57 -5.76
C LYS A 150 -16.82 -13.24 -5.57
N ILE A 151 -15.74 -12.46 -5.58
CA ILE A 151 -14.36 -12.95 -5.52
C ILE A 151 -14.02 -13.44 -4.12
N PHE A 152 -14.18 -12.58 -3.11
CA PHE A 152 -13.75 -12.91 -1.74
C PHE A 152 -14.83 -13.63 -0.94
N SER A 153 -16.11 -13.41 -1.25
CA SER A 153 -17.25 -14.12 -0.64
C SER A 153 -17.14 -14.17 0.89
N SER A 154 -17.22 -15.36 1.48
CA SER A 154 -17.11 -15.60 2.92
C SER A 154 -15.77 -15.22 3.55
N ARG A 155 -14.75 -14.85 2.77
CA ARG A 155 -13.44 -14.41 3.28
C ARG A 155 -13.43 -12.94 3.69
N LEU A 156 -14.47 -12.16 3.36
CA LEU A 156 -14.61 -10.76 3.78
C LEU A 156 -15.00 -10.69 5.26
N CYS A 157 -14.22 -9.97 6.05
CA CYS A 157 -14.53 -9.68 7.44
C CYS A 157 -15.60 -8.57 7.53
N PRO A 158 -16.76 -8.79 8.17
CA PRO A 158 -17.77 -7.75 8.36
C PRO A 158 -17.31 -6.62 9.29
N ARG A 159 -17.77 -5.38 9.05
CA ARG A 159 -17.31 -4.19 9.80
C ARG A 159 -17.68 -4.15 11.27
N ASN A 160 -18.65 -4.95 11.70
CA ASN A 160 -19.12 -5.01 13.09
C ASN A 160 -18.28 -5.96 13.95
N ILE A 161 -17.29 -6.63 13.36
CA ILE A 161 -16.33 -7.48 14.07
C ILE A 161 -15.13 -6.63 14.47
N VAL A 162 -14.59 -6.82 15.68
CA VAL A 162 -13.25 -6.34 16.03
C VAL A 162 -12.27 -7.44 15.62
N PRO A 163 -11.53 -7.30 14.51
CA PRO A 163 -10.75 -8.38 13.95
C PRO A 163 -9.53 -8.66 14.84
N THR A 164 -9.29 -9.94 15.13
CA THR A 164 -8.09 -10.50 15.75
C THR A 164 -7.58 -11.61 14.85
N LEU A 165 -6.32 -12.06 14.95
CA LEU A 165 -5.88 -13.20 14.14
C LEU A 165 -6.74 -14.44 14.42
N TRP A 166 -7.06 -14.66 15.70
CA TRP A 166 -7.88 -15.77 16.13
C TRP A 166 -9.24 -15.81 15.45
N ASN A 167 -10.01 -14.71 15.52
CA ASN A 167 -11.36 -14.71 14.96
C ASN A 167 -11.37 -14.70 13.42
N MET A 168 -10.35 -14.08 12.80
CA MET A 168 -10.20 -14.10 11.36
C MET A 168 -10.02 -15.54 10.88
N TRP A 169 -9.12 -16.29 11.51
CA TRP A 169 -8.88 -17.69 11.15
C TRP A 169 -10.06 -18.60 11.48
N SER A 170 -10.64 -18.51 12.68
CA SER A 170 -11.73 -19.39 13.10
C SER A 170 -13.00 -19.20 12.27
N SER A 171 -13.22 -17.98 11.75
CA SER A 171 -14.37 -17.66 10.90
C SER A 171 -14.07 -17.77 9.40
N GLY A 172 -12.83 -18.12 9.02
CA GLY A 172 -12.42 -18.20 7.62
C GLY A 172 -12.29 -16.85 6.90
N TYR A 173 -12.25 -15.75 7.64
CA TYR A 173 -12.00 -14.42 7.11
C TYR A 173 -10.52 -14.22 6.81
N GLN A 174 -10.23 -13.55 5.70
CA GLN A 174 -8.87 -13.18 5.31
C GLN A 174 -8.75 -11.77 4.75
N VAL A 175 -9.86 -11.10 4.46
CA VAL A 175 -9.85 -9.79 3.81
C VAL A 175 -10.61 -8.78 4.65
N ILE A 176 -9.95 -7.71 5.04
CA ILE A 176 -10.57 -6.50 5.55
C ILE A 176 -10.57 -5.47 4.42
N LEU A 177 -11.75 -5.02 4.02
CA LEU A 177 -11.90 -4.16 2.87
C LEU A 177 -12.37 -2.78 3.29
N SER A 178 -11.45 -1.82 3.28
CA SER A 178 -11.77 -0.40 3.50
C SER A 178 -12.22 0.25 2.19
N TYR A 179 -13.30 1.01 2.24
CA TYR A 179 -13.92 1.61 1.05
C TYR A 179 -14.32 3.08 1.29
N ASP A 180 -13.70 3.99 0.53
CA ASP A 180 -13.86 5.45 0.67
C ASP A 180 -15.14 5.99 -0.02
N LYS A 181 -16.31 5.42 0.33
CA LYS A 181 -17.61 5.88 -0.20
C LYS A 181 -18.75 5.52 0.77
N ILE A 182 -19.21 6.50 1.54
CA ILE A 182 -20.18 6.29 2.63
C ILE A 182 -21.48 5.63 2.14
N GLU A 183 -21.95 5.99 0.95
CA GLU A 183 -23.19 5.45 0.36
C GLU A 183 -23.09 3.93 0.15
N GLN A 184 -21.90 3.41 -0.13
CA GLN A 184 -21.66 1.96 -0.27
C GLN A 184 -21.58 1.28 1.10
N LEU A 185 -21.02 1.95 2.12
CA LEU A 185 -20.97 1.41 3.49
C LEU A 185 -22.36 1.18 4.08
N ILE A 186 -23.30 2.09 3.80
CA ILE A 186 -24.69 1.96 4.27
C ILE A 186 -25.35 0.71 3.68
N LYS A 187 -25.07 0.40 2.40
CA LYS A 187 -25.65 -0.72 1.66
C LYS A 187 -25.00 -2.08 1.97
N HIS A 188 -23.73 -2.08 2.39
CA HIS A 188 -22.93 -3.31 2.44
C HIS A 188 -22.19 -3.43 3.77
N SER A 189 -22.59 -4.40 4.61
CA SER A 189 -22.01 -4.65 5.94
C SER A 189 -20.58 -5.19 5.91
N GLU A 190 -20.15 -5.72 4.78
CA GLU A 190 -18.81 -6.26 4.55
C GLU A 190 -17.77 -5.14 4.29
N LEU A 191 -18.22 -3.93 3.97
CA LEU A 191 -17.35 -2.80 3.72
C LEU A 191 -17.03 -2.05 5.01
N TRP A 192 -15.73 -1.84 5.23
CA TRP A 192 -15.18 -1.05 6.32
C TRP A 192 -15.06 0.41 5.92
N PRO A 193 -15.21 1.36 6.87
CA PRO A 193 -14.98 2.77 6.60
C PRO A 193 -13.55 3.03 6.11
N GLU A 194 -13.35 4.19 5.50
CA GLU A 194 -12.02 4.64 5.08
C GLU A 194 -11.03 4.56 6.25
N ILE A 195 -9.89 3.88 6.01
CA ILE A 195 -8.79 3.84 6.96
C ILE A 195 -8.04 5.18 6.86
N PRO A 196 -8.02 6.01 7.92
CA PRO A 196 -7.37 7.30 7.87
C PRO A 196 -5.89 7.18 7.55
N TYR A 197 -5.45 8.01 6.61
CA TYR A 197 -4.08 8.00 6.11
C TYR A 197 -3.28 9.19 6.66
N TRP A 198 -2.25 8.94 7.44
CA TRP A 198 -1.39 9.99 7.96
C TRP A 198 -0.25 10.28 7.00
N TRP A 199 -0.56 11.14 6.03
CA TRP A 199 0.42 11.67 5.10
C TRP A 199 1.09 12.92 5.67
N GLY A 200 2.38 12.83 5.98
CA GLY A 200 3.14 13.97 6.49
C GLY A 200 3.34 15.10 5.48
N ASN A 201 3.27 14.78 4.18
CA ASN A 201 3.57 15.66 3.05
C ASN A 201 4.79 16.57 3.32
N LYS A 202 5.96 15.94 3.55
CA LYS A 202 7.20 16.65 3.88
C LYS A 202 8.23 16.47 2.78
N ASP A 203 8.93 17.56 2.50
CA ASP A 203 10.01 17.68 1.51
C ASP A 203 11.36 17.14 2.00
N THR A 204 11.49 16.90 3.32
CA THR A 204 12.74 16.49 3.97
C THR A 204 12.49 15.37 4.98
N ALA A 205 13.50 14.51 5.11
CA ALA A 205 13.49 13.38 6.03
C ALA A 205 13.24 13.80 7.48
N GLN A 206 13.92 14.85 7.92
CA GLN A 206 13.81 15.38 9.28
C GLN A 206 12.40 15.87 9.57
N LYS A 207 11.81 16.70 8.70
CA LYS A 207 10.42 17.17 8.88
C LYS A 207 9.43 16.02 8.89
N LEU A 208 9.67 14.96 8.11
CA LEU A 208 8.85 13.75 8.13
C LEU A 208 8.96 13.06 9.49
N ILE A 209 10.17 12.81 9.98
CA ILE A 209 10.40 12.19 11.29
C ILE A 209 9.74 13.01 12.41
N GLU A 210 9.90 14.34 12.40
CA GLU A 210 9.27 15.24 13.36
C GLU A 210 7.74 15.17 13.31
N PHE A 211 7.15 15.16 12.11
CA PHE A 211 5.71 14.97 11.93
C PHE A 211 5.23 13.64 12.52
N LEU A 212 5.95 12.55 12.22
CA LEU A 212 5.63 11.21 12.71
C LEU A 212 5.77 11.12 14.24
N ALA A 213 6.82 11.69 14.80
CA ALA A 213 7.07 11.74 16.24
C ALA A 213 5.98 12.54 16.96
N LYS A 214 5.54 13.68 16.40
CA LYS A 214 4.42 14.46 16.95
C LYS A 214 3.12 13.68 16.94
N ARG A 215 2.81 12.98 15.84
CA ARG A 215 1.63 12.10 15.74
C ARG A 215 1.69 10.95 16.74
N LYS A 216 2.88 10.39 16.98
CA LYS A 216 3.09 9.35 18.01
C LYS A 216 2.74 9.85 19.41
N GLN A 217 3.07 11.09 19.75
CA GLN A 217 2.77 11.69 21.06
C GLN A 217 1.28 11.94 21.28
N SER A 218 0.50 12.18 20.23
CA SER A 218 -0.95 12.40 20.33
C SER A 218 -1.75 11.14 20.70
N GLY A 219 -1.07 10.01 20.92
CA GLY A 219 -1.71 8.75 21.25
C GLY A 219 -2.57 8.19 20.10
N ARG A 220 -3.29 7.12 20.41
CA ARG A 220 -4.11 6.40 19.44
C ARG A 220 -5.59 6.44 19.87
N PRO A 221 -6.50 6.93 19.02
CA PRO A 221 -7.92 6.68 19.21
C PRO A 221 -8.22 5.18 19.02
N ASP A 222 -8.97 4.58 19.93
CA ASP A 222 -9.25 3.15 19.96
C ASP A 222 -9.95 2.63 18.69
N GLY A 223 -9.65 1.39 18.30
CA GLY A 223 -10.43 0.63 17.32
C GLY A 223 -10.17 0.88 15.82
N LEU A 224 -9.32 1.84 15.44
CA LEU A 224 -9.12 2.19 14.02
C LEU A 224 -7.75 1.79 13.47
N PHE A 225 -7.70 1.11 12.32
CA PHE A 225 -6.47 0.97 11.51
C PHE A 225 -5.94 2.36 11.11
N ARG A 226 -4.61 2.52 10.97
CA ARG A 226 -4.00 3.80 10.56
C ARG A 226 -2.80 3.61 9.64
N GLY A 227 -2.90 4.18 8.44
CA GLY A 227 -1.84 4.29 7.44
C GLY A 227 -0.68 5.19 7.86
N TRP A 228 0.56 4.72 7.79
CA TRP A 228 1.75 5.61 7.78
C TRP A 228 2.55 5.41 6.50
N SER A 229 2.85 6.51 5.83
CA SER A 229 3.66 6.49 4.62
C SER A 229 5.00 7.18 4.82
N TYR A 230 6.05 6.56 4.31
CA TYR A 230 7.38 7.14 4.28
C TYR A 230 7.71 7.59 2.86
N CYS A 231 7.69 8.89 2.62
CA CYS A 231 8.19 9.47 1.37
C CYS A 231 9.56 10.11 1.67
N TYR A 232 10.65 9.51 1.19
CA TYR A 232 12.00 10.05 1.32
C TYR A 232 12.63 10.36 -0.04
N TRP A 233 13.15 11.59 -0.17
CA TRP A 233 13.95 12.04 -1.30
C TRP A 233 15.44 11.68 -1.10
N TRP A 234 15.95 10.61 -1.73
CA TRP A 234 17.37 10.23 -1.60
C TRP A 234 18.24 10.59 -2.82
N ARG A 235 18.96 11.72 -2.76
CA ARG A 235 19.98 12.06 -3.76
C ARG A 235 21.18 11.17 -3.62
N ARG A 236 21.24 10.10 -4.43
CA ARG A 236 22.45 9.25 -4.56
C ARG A 236 23.59 10.08 -5.17
N ARG A 237 24.30 10.86 -4.34
CA ARG A 237 25.64 11.36 -4.68
C ARG A 237 26.56 10.13 -4.75
N ARG A 238 27.07 9.85 -5.94
CA ARG A 238 28.10 8.83 -6.18
C ARG A 238 29.28 9.11 -5.25
N ARG A 239 29.59 8.22 -4.29
CA ARG A 239 30.95 8.05 -3.75
C ARG A 239 31.11 6.64 -3.18
N LYS A 240 32.31 6.09 -3.43
CA LYS A 240 32.73 4.69 -3.32
C LYS A 240 33.24 4.36 -1.89
N ARG A 241 33.03 3.10 -1.46
CA ARG A 241 33.82 2.25 -0.51
C ARG A 241 34.03 2.72 0.94
N ALA A 242 33.73 1.85 1.93
CA ALA A 242 34.69 0.99 2.66
C ALA A 242 33.99 0.26 3.84
N CYS A 243 34.40 -0.99 4.14
CA CYS A 243 34.01 -1.78 5.32
C CYS A 243 34.80 -1.36 6.58
N LEU A 244 34.20 -1.54 7.76
CA LEU A 244 34.87 -1.96 9.00
C LEU A 244 33.84 -2.39 10.05
N ALA A 245 34.11 -3.50 10.73
CA ALA A 245 33.32 -4.11 11.80
C ALA A 245 33.75 -3.60 13.18
N SER A 246 32.83 -3.54 14.16
CA SER A 246 33.10 -3.81 15.58
C SER A 246 31.83 -3.70 16.45
N THR A 247 31.73 -4.63 17.39
CA THR A 247 30.71 -4.93 18.41
C THR A 247 30.61 -3.91 19.57
N HIS A 248 29.40 -3.64 20.08
CA HIS A 248 28.96 -3.86 21.49
C HIS A 248 27.61 -3.18 21.81
N CYS A 249 26.80 -3.85 22.61
CA CYS A 249 25.46 -3.46 23.05
C CYS A 249 25.53 -2.59 24.32
N LYS A 250 24.76 -1.49 24.37
CA LYS A 250 24.14 -0.97 25.60
C LYS A 250 22.96 -0.06 25.27
N GLN A 251 22.00 -0.06 26.19
CA GLN A 251 20.63 0.45 26.12
C GLN A 251 20.53 1.93 25.75
N SER A 252 19.33 2.31 25.26
CA SER A 252 18.90 3.65 24.78
C SER A 252 19.37 4.03 23.36
N GLY A 253 18.55 3.74 22.34
CA GLY A 253 18.82 4.19 20.96
C GLY A 253 18.23 3.29 19.88
N GLU A 254 16.90 3.27 19.74
CA GLU A 254 16.21 2.45 18.71
C GLU A 254 15.45 3.26 17.65
N LEU A 255 15.63 4.58 17.59
CA LEU A 255 15.12 5.41 16.48
C LEU A 255 16.15 5.66 15.37
N GLU A 256 17.46 5.53 15.64
CA GLU A 256 18.50 5.66 14.61
C GLU A 256 18.78 4.37 13.83
N ARG A 257 18.43 3.18 14.37
CA ARG A 257 18.75 1.91 13.70
C ARG A 257 17.81 1.54 12.55
N ALA A 258 16.57 2.03 12.55
CA ALA A 258 15.64 1.80 11.43
C ALA A 258 16.11 2.51 10.13
N ALA A 259 16.96 3.53 10.23
CA ALA A 259 17.55 4.21 9.07
C ALA A 259 18.84 3.55 8.56
N SER A 260 19.43 2.59 9.29
CA SER A 260 20.73 1.98 8.95
C SER A 260 20.72 0.45 8.76
N ALA A 261 19.57 -0.22 8.89
CA ALA A 261 19.48 -1.67 8.66
C ALA A 261 19.30 -2.00 7.17
N ALA A 262 20.40 -2.04 6.42
CA ALA A 262 20.50 -2.87 5.22
C ALA A 262 20.88 -4.29 5.66
N PRO A 263 20.26 -5.37 5.12
CA PRO A 263 20.65 -6.72 5.49
C PRO A 263 22.06 -7.05 4.94
N GLU A 264 22.99 -7.29 5.84
CA GLU A 264 24.25 -7.98 5.55
C GLU A 264 23.99 -9.48 5.39
N ARG A 265 24.27 -10.00 4.19
CA ARG A 265 24.54 -11.40 3.81
C ARG A 265 23.58 -12.48 4.31
N MET A 266 22.73 -12.97 3.40
CA MET A 266 22.61 -14.42 3.19
C MET A 266 23.46 -14.82 1.99
N HIS A 267 24.27 -15.86 2.16
CA HIS A 267 25.04 -16.50 1.10
C HIS A 267 24.09 -17.31 0.20
N GLY A 268 24.12 -17.03 -1.11
CA GLY A 268 23.41 -17.79 -2.15
C GLY A 268 23.46 -17.00 -3.45
N GLY A 269 24.26 -17.47 -4.41
CA GLY A 269 24.74 -16.65 -5.52
C GLY A 269 23.66 -16.19 -6.51
N PHE A 270 23.71 -14.92 -6.90
CA PHE A 270 23.33 -14.46 -8.24
C PHE A 270 24.14 -13.21 -8.60
N ARG A 271 25.02 -13.34 -9.61
CA ARG A 271 25.75 -12.23 -10.24
C ARG A 271 24.96 -11.74 -11.47
N ARG A 272 25.17 -10.46 -11.79
CA ARG A 272 24.62 -9.61 -12.88
C ARG A 272 23.29 -8.95 -12.46
N GLY A 273 23.11 -7.64 -12.46
CA GLY A 273 23.90 -6.52 -12.96
C GLY A 273 22.91 -5.45 -13.40
N ILE A 274 22.57 -4.48 -12.55
CA ILE A 274 21.74 -3.33 -12.93
C ILE A 274 22.42 -2.05 -12.45
N ARG A 275 23.03 -1.34 -13.41
CA ARG A 275 23.36 0.08 -13.30
C ARG A 275 22.07 0.85 -13.61
N ASN A 276 21.53 1.58 -12.65
CA ASN A 276 20.99 2.94 -12.82
C ASN A 276 20.43 3.43 -11.48
N GLY A 277 20.71 4.69 -11.15
CA GLY A 277 20.31 5.31 -9.89
C GLY A 277 18.79 5.43 -9.79
N LYS A 278 18.19 4.61 -8.92
CA LYS A 278 16.77 4.66 -8.57
C LYS A 278 16.51 5.73 -7.50
N TRP A 279 15.48 6.54 -7.73
CA TRP A 279 14.82 7.41 -6.77
C TRP A 279 13.41 6.87 -6.64
N ILE A 280 13.10 6.18 -5.54
CA ILE A 280 11.82 5.48 -5.39
C ILE A 280 11.36 5.61 -3.94
N VAL A 281 10.08 5.95 -3.76
CA VAL A 281 9.35 5.87 -2.50
C VAL A 281 9.02 4.41 -2.25
N LYS A 282 9.87 3.70 -1.51
CA LYS A 282 9.85 2.24 -1.57
C LYS A 282 8.84 1.53 -0.66
N ASN A 283 8.35 2.11 0.43
CA ASN A 283 7.50 1.36 1.38
C ASN A 283 6.63 2.27 2.26
N THR A 284 5.44 1.76 2.62
CA THR A 284 4.49 2.36 3.57
C THR A 284 4.34 1.41 4.74
N LEU A 285 5.20 1.51 5.74
CA LEU A 285 5.03 0.72 6.95
C LEU A 285 3.75 1.16 7.68
N LEU A 286 2.72 0.32 7.72
CA LEU A 286 1.61 0.43 8.68
C LEU A 286 2.13 0.01 10.06
N ALA A 287 3.08 0.79 10.60
CA ALA A 287 3.66 0.59 11.91
C ALA A 287 2.61 0.94 12.97
N ILE A 288 2.06 -0.09 13.59
CA ILE A 288 1.10 0.01 14.67
C ILE A 288 1.84 -0.49 15.92
N TYR A 289 2.21 0.47 16.78
CA TYR A 289 3.00 0.21 17.96
C TYR A 289 2.11 0.08 19.20
N HIS A 290 2.41 -0.90 20.04
CA HIS A 290 1.77 -1.17 21.32
C HIS A 290 2.18 -0.07 22.33
N PRO A 291 1.27 0.60 23.06
CA PRO A 291 1.67 1.29 24.28
C PRO A 291 2.17 0.21 25.26
N LYS A 292 3.27 0.50 25.95
CA LYS A 292 3.63 -0.23 27.17
C LYS A 292 2.57 0.00 28.23
#